data_AF-A0A380MYW4-F1
#
_entry.id   AF-A0A380MYW4-F1
#
_cell.length_a   1.000
_cell.length_b   1.000
_cell.length_c   1.000
_cell.angle_alpha   90.00
_cell.angle_beta   90.00
_cell.angle_gamma   90.00
#
_symmetry.space_group_name_H-M   'P 1'
#
loop_
_entity.id
_entity.type
_entity.pdbx_description
1 polymer ?
#
loop_
_entity_poly.entity_id
_entity_poly.type
_entity_poly.pdbx_seq_one_letter_code
_entity_poly.pdbx_strand_id
1 'polypeptide(L)' 'MGVSLADSNELISNPHEWEKSLVNAVDMIIDVGELVVQPTTVVDLTEMPPVIIRQGAGKFPFEK' A
#
# COMPACT_ATOMS: atom_id res chain seq x y z
N MET A 1 -6.55 -0.34 4.72
CA MET A 1 -5.18 -0.86 4.95
C MET A 1 -4.74 -1.54 3.66
N GLY A 2 -4.14 -0.81 2.72
CA GLY A 2 -3.22 -1.46 1.79
C GLY A 2 -2.02 -1.80 2.65
N VAL A 3 -1.93 -3.06 3.08
CA VAL A 3 -0.96 -3.46 4.11
C VAL A 3 0.41 -3.47 3.44
N SER A 4 1.19 -2.41 3.65
CA SER A 4 2.64 -2.56 3.54
C SER A 4 3.04 -3.45 4.69
N LEU A 5 3.61 -4.62 4.38
CA LEU A 5 4.14 -5.49 5.42
C LEU A 5 5.39 -4.87 6.07
N ALA A 6 6.07 -3.98 5.34
CA ALA A 6 7.19 -3.22 5.85
C ALA A 6 6.72 -1.89 6.45
N ASP A 7 7.14 -1.60 7.68
CA ASP A 7 7.06 -0.27 8.31
C ASP A 7 8.04 0.74 7.68
N SER A 8 8.81 0.32 6.66
CA SER A 8 9.70 1.20 5.91
C SER A 8 8.94 1.98 4.85
N ASN A 9 9.47 3.16 4.50
CA ASN A 9 8.94 4.00 3.42
C ASN A 9 9.31 3.47 2.02
N GLU A 10 10.02 2.34 1.95
CA GLU A 10 10.46 1.70 0.72
C GLU A 10 9.48 0.61 0.31
N LEU A 11 9.00 0.73 -0.91
CA LEU A 11 8.09 -0.22 -1.50
C LEU A 11 8.88 -1.21 -2.35
N ILE A 12 9.08 -2.41 -1.82
CA ILE A 12 9.74 -3.50 -2.54
C ILE A 12 8.67 -4.31 -3.29
N SER A 13 8.62 -4.17 -4.61
CA SER A 13 7.69 -4.89 -5.49
C SER A 13 7.98 -6.37 -5.61
N ASN A 14 9.25 -6.75 -5.50
CA ASN A 14 9.74 -8.10 -5.72
C ASN A 14 9.86 -8.86 -4.40
N PRO A 15 9.07 -9.92 -4.14
CA PRO A 15 9.17 -10.69 -2.92
C PRO A 15 10.54 -11.34 -2.68
N HIS A 16 11.32 -11.58 -3.75
CA HIS A 16 12.67 -12.16 -3.65
C HIS A 16 13.70 -11.20 -3.06
N GLU A 17 13.37 -9.91 -2.98
CA GLU A 17 14.21 -8.86 -2.38
C GLU A 17 13.81 -8.54 -0.93
N TRP A 18 12.77 -9.19 -0.39
CA TRP A 18 12.32 -8.95 0.97
C TRP A 18 13.29 -9.49 2.02
N GLU A 19 13.38 -8.78 3.14
CA GLU A 19 14.12 -9.26 4.29
C GLU A 19 13.50 -10.55 4.84
N LYS A 20 14.36 -11.44 5.37
CA LYS A 20 13.93 -12.72 5.94
C LYS A 20 12.92 -12.57 7.09
N SER A 21 13.02 -11.48 7.85
CA SER A 21 12.05 -11.10 8.89
C SER A 21 10.63 -10.99 8.32
N LEU A 22 10.48 -10.37 7.15
CA LEU A 22 9.22 -10.15 6.45
C LEU A 22 8.66 -11.45 5.86
N VAL A 23 9.52 -12.24 5.23
CA VAL A 23 9.16 -13.55 4.67
C VAL A 23 8.63 -14.49 5.76
N ASN A 24 9.21 -14.44 6.96
CA ASN A 24 8.77 -15.25 8.11
C ASN A 24 7.51 -14.70 8.81
N ALA A 25 7.08 -13.47 8.47
CA ALA A 25 5.91 -12.83 9.08
C ALA A 25 4.59 -13.19 8.37
N VAL A 26 4.65 -13.94 7.26
CA VAL A 26 3.49 -14.34 6.45
C VAL A 26 3.45 -15.85 6.27
N ASP A 27 2.24 -16.41 6.20
CA ASP A 27 2.05 -17.85 5.99
C ASP A 27 2.25 -18.27 4.51
N MET A 28 2.08 -17.33 3.58
CA MET A 28 2.13 -17.58 2.14
C MET A 28 2.50 -16.32 1.36
N ILE A 29 3.24 -16.49 0.26
CA ILE A 29 3.57 -15.44 -0.71
C ILE A 29 2.98 -15.83 -2.08
N ILE A 30 2.30 -14.90 -2.74
CA ILE A 30 1.77 -15.06 -4.10
C ILE A 30 2.61 -14.19 -5.04
N ASP A 31 3.49 -14.82 -5.80
CA ASP A 31 4.32 -14.14 -6.81
C ASP A 31 3.53 -14.02 -8.13
N VAL A 32 3.24 -12.79 -8.55
CA VAL A 32 2.54 -12.45 -9.79
C VAL A 32 3.42 -11.64 -10.75
N GLY A 33 4.73 -11.62 -10.51
CA GLY A 33 5.68 -10.77 -11.25
C GLY A 33 5.73 -9.32 -10.76
N GLU A 34 6.30 -8.45 -11.58
CA GLU A 34 6.55 -7.05 -11.22
C GLU A 34 5.26 -6.23 -11.13
N LEU A 35 5.07 -5.56 -10.00
CA LEU A 35 3.95 -4.66 -9.75
C LEU A 35 4.44 -3.22 -9.59
N VAL A 36 3.66 -2.27 -10.11
CA VAL A 36 3.86 -0.85 -9.79
C VAL A 36 3.40 -0.63 -8.36
N VAL A 37 4.34 -0.40 -7.45
CA VAL A 37 4.02 -0.15 -6.04
C VAL A 37 3.75 1.33 -5.84
N GLN A 38 2.47 1.68 -5.88
CA GLN A 38 1.99 2.99 -5.44
C GLN A 38 1.00 2.76 -4.28
N PRO A 39 1.16 3.47 -3.16
CA PRO A 39 0.26 3.30 -2.02
C PRO A 39 -1.17 3.69 -2.38
N THR A 40 -2.14 3.15 -1.66
CA THR A 40 -3.54 3.55 -1.82
C THR A 40 -3.80 4.95 -1.27
N THR A 41 -4.80 5.61 -1.82
CA THR A 41 -5.37 6.84 -1.25
C THR A 41 -6.13 6.51 0.02
N VAL A 42 -5.94 7.31 1.06
CA VAL A 42 -6.59 7.18 2.36
C VAL A 42 -7.35 8.48 2.61
N VAL A 43 -8.67 8.36 2.77
CA VAL A 43 -9.58 9.48 2.99
C VAL A 43 -10.31 9.23 4.31
N ASP A 44 -10.29 10.22 5.18
CA ASP A 44 -11.12 10.27 6.38
C ASP A 44 -12.53 10.71 5.98
N LEU A 45 -13.52 9.87 6.32
CA LEU A 45 -14.94 10.11 6.08
C LEU A 45 -15.71 10.36 7.38
N THR A 46 -15.01 10.47 8.51
CA THR A 46 -15.63 10.79 9.81
C THR A 46 -15.97 12.28 9.95
N GLU A 47 -15.30 13.14 9.17
CA GLU A 47 -15.51 14.58 9.09
C GLU A 47 -16.17 14.98 7.76
N MET A 48 -16.85 16.13 7.76
CA MET A 48 -17.45 16.72 6.56
C MET A 48 -16.97 18.17 6.40
N PRO A 49 -16.27 18.52 5.30
CA PRO A 49 -15.97 17.67 4.13
C PRO A 49 -14.91 16.59 4.41
N PRO A 50 -14.88 15.49 3.62
CA PRO A 50 -13.86 14.46 3.73
C PRO A 50 -12.43 15.01 3.71
N VAL A 51 -11.57 14.47 4.57
CA VAL A 51 -10.17 14.90 4.70
C VAL A 51 -9.24 13.87 4.06
N ILE A 52 -8.33 14.30 3.19
CA ILE A 52 -7.35 13.40 2.57
C ILE A 52 -6.19 13.19 3.56
N ILE A 53 -6.06 11.98 4.10
CA ILE A 53 -4.94 11.60 4.97
C ILE A 53 -3.70 11.31 4.12
N ARG A 54 -3.87 10.64 2.97
CA ARG A 54 -2.79 10.36 2.02
C ARG A 54 -3.32 10.26 0.60
N GLN A 55 -2.72 10.99 -0.34
CA GLN A 55 -2.99 10.82 -1.76
C GLN A 55 -2.10 9.70 -2.32
N GLY A 56 -2.72 8.70 -2.94
CA GLY A 56 -2.06 7.56 -3.56
C GLY A 56 -2.57 7.30 -4.97
N ALA A 57 -2.60 6.03 -5.39
CA ALA A 57 -3.02 5.60 -6.72
C ALA A 57 -4.49 5.96 -7.05
N GLY A 58 -5.35 6.01 -6.03
CA GLY A 58 -6.77 6.32 -6.22
C GLY A 58 -7.01 7.82 -6.37
N LYS A 59 -7.65 8.26 -7.44
CA LYS A 59 -7.97 9.68 -7.61
C LYS A 59 -9.07 10.13 -6.64
N PHE A 60 -8.83 11.20 -5.88
CA PHE A 60 -9.82 11.82 -5.01
C PHE A 60 -9.59 13.35 -4.96
N PRO A 61 -10.65 14.20 -4.96
CA PRO A 61 -12.04 13.83 -5.18
C PRO A 61 -12.23 13.21 -6.57
N PHE A 62 -13.26 12.38 -6.71
CA PHE A 62 -13.57 11.76 -7.99
C PHE A 62 -13.81 12.87 -9.02
N GLU A 63 -13.14 12.79 -10.18
CA GLU A 63 -13.54 13.61 -11.32
C GLU A 63 -14.92 13.13 -11.80
N LYS A 64 -15.76 14.08 -12.19
CA LYS A 64 -17.07 13.81 -12.79
C LYS A 64 -16.94 13.18 -14.17
#